data_AF-A0A528D7A8-F1
#
_entry.id   AF-A0A528D7A8-F1
#
_cell.length_a   1.000
_cell.length_b   1.000
_cell.length_c   1.000
_cell.angle_alpha   90.00
_cell.angle_beta   90.00
_cell.angle_gamma   90.00
#
_symmetry.space_group_name_H-M   'P 1'
#
loop_
_entity.id
_entity.type
_entity.pdbx_description
1 polymer ?
#
loop_
_entity_poly.entity_id
_entity_poly.type
_entity_poly.pdbx_seq_one_letter_code
_entity_poly.pdbx_strand_id
1 'polypeptide(L)'
;RIIGGHKNFVLLVRDEESKAFAEKHFDCEVRLCPDMAFCIGALEPEASEFPVLAMLRADLEKAGDADRSAYADIPMEDWITESARQVRIAKAIGAASALLALKPAEVRLRKLDAAAHNRFRRGIRQISRGRAIVTDRLHVHICSLLIGRPHAVLDNSYGKIRRFMAAFSGGSDLSYKATSLDDGIGWARQAAAVAA
;
A
#
# COMPACT_ATOMS: atom_id res chain seq x y z
N ARG A 1 -6.32 -2.80 32.12
CA ARG A 1 -7.39 -2.66 31.10
C ARG A 1 -7.45 -1.20 30.64
N ILE A 2 -6.54 -0.76 29.77
CA ILE A 2 -6.48 0.65 29.34
C ILE A 2 -7.71 1.00 28.49
N ILE A 3 -8.02 0.17 27.49
CA ILE A 3 -9.15 0.38 26.57
C ILE A 3 -10.49 0.47 27.32
N GLY A 4 -10.85 -0.54 28.13
CA GLY A 4 -12.10 -0.50 28.92
C GLY A 4 -12.13 0.57 30.01
N GLY A 5 -10.98 1.15 30.38
CA GLY A 5 -10.93 2.33 31.26
C GLY A 5 -11.39 3.62 30.57
N HIS A 6 -11.36 3.66 29.23
CA HIS A 6 -11.78 4.78 28.40
C HIS A 6 -13.14 4.47 27.75
N LYS A 7 -14.22 4.92 28.39
CA LYS A 7 -15.61 4.61 27.99
C LYS A 7 -16.01 5.02 26.55
N ASN A 8 -15.23 5.88 25.90
CA ASN A 8 -15.50 6.39 24.54
C ASN A 8 -14.42 5.96 23.54
N PHE A 9 -13.74 4.84 23.78
CA PHE A 9 -12.80 4.29 22.82
C PHE A 9 -13.57 3.56 21.70
N VAL A 10 -13.31 3.94 20.45
CA VAL A 10 -13.84 3.27 19.26
C VAL A 10 -12.66 2.72 18.47
N LEU A 11 -12.63 1.40 18.26
CA LEU A 11 -11.61 0.72 17.49
C LEU A 11 -12.08 0.48 16.05
N LEU A 12 -11.39 1.11 15.10
CA LEU A 12 -11.61 0.85 13.68
C LEU A 12 -10.67 -0.27 13.22
N VAL A 13 -11.24 -1.27 12.56
CA VAL A 13 -10.50 -2.42 12.01
C VAL A 13 -10.83 -2.60 10.53
N ARG A 14 -9.90 -3.19 9.78
CA ARG A 14 -9.94 -3.25 8.31
C ARG A 14 -10.11 -4.65 7.73
N ASP A 15 -10.57 -5.59 8.54
CA ASP A 15 -10.95 -6.95 8.13
C ASP A 15 -11.85 -7.59 9.19
N GLU A 16 -12.65 -8.57 8.77
CA GLU A 16 -13.63 -9.24 9.63
C GLU A 16 -12.98 -10.08 10.73
N GLU A 17 -11.84 -10.70 10.46
CA GLU A 17 -11.10 -11.46 11.48
C GLU A 17 -10.57 -10.55 12.59
N SER A 18 -10.05 -9.37 12.25
CA SER A 18 -9.64 -8.36 13.22
C SER A 18 -10.82 -7.82 14.02
N LYS A 19 -12.00 -7.69 13.39
CA LYS A 19 -13.24 -7.32 14.09
C LYS A 19 -13.65 -8.37 15.11
N ALA A 20 -13.77 -9.62 14.70
CA ALA A 20 -14.13 -10.72 15.58
C ALA A 20 -13.12 -10.89 16.73
N PHE A 21 -11.82 -10.74 16.45
CA PHE A 21 -10.78 -10.73 17.47
C PHE A 21 -10.98 -9.56 18.45
N ALA A 22 -11.18 -8.35 17.95
CA ALA A 22 -11.32 -7.17 18.79
C ALA A 22 -12.58 -7.23 19.67
N GLU A 23 -13.73 -7.62 19.12
CA GLU A 23 -14.99 -7.77 19.85
C GLU A 23 -14.88 -8.82 20.98
N LYS A 24 -14.07 -9.86 20.78
CA LYS A 24 -13.82 -10.89 21.80
C LYS A 24 -12.90 -10.41 22.93
N HIS A 25 -11.95 -9.53 22.63
CA HIS A 25 -10.83 -9.24 23.53
C HIS A 25 -10.83 -7.82 24.13
N PHE A 26 -11.58 -6.88 23.56
CA PHE A 26 -11.59 -5.49 23.98
C PHE A 26 -12.99 -5.03 24.38
N ASP A 27 -13.06 -4.35 25.51
CA ASP A 27 -14.25 -3.69 26.02
C ASP A 27 -14.36 -2.29 25.41
N CYS A 28 -14.72 -2.22 24.13
CA CYS A 28 -14.89 -0.99 23.37
C CYS A 28 -15.78 -1.22 22.15
N GLU A 29 -16.29 -0.13 21.56
CA GLU A 29 -16.99 -0.21 20.29
C GLU A 29 -16.00 -0.57 19.17
N VAL A 30 -16.31 -1.59 18.37
CA VAL A 30 -15.49 -2.00 17.23
C VAL A 30 -16.27 -1.77 15.94
N ARG A 31 -15.67 -1.09 14.96
CA ARG A 31 -16.29 -0.87 13.66
C ARG A 31 -15.38 -1.33 12.54
N LEU A 32 -15.99 -1.98 11.55
CA LEU A 32 -15.33 -2.30 10.30
C LEU A 32 -15.23 -1.02 9.46
N CYS A 33 -14.03 -0.71 8.97
CA CYS A 33 -13.75 0.48 8.16
C CYS A 33 -12.70 0.16 7.10
N PRO A 34 -12.87 0.63 5.84
CA PRO A 34 -11.82 0.50 4.84
C PRO A 34 -10.50 1.15 5.31
N ASP A 35 -9.39 0.75 4.70
CA ASP A 35 -8.12 1.41 4.99
C ASP A 35 -8.19 2.91 4.63
N MET A 36 -7.65 3.75 5.50
CA MET A 36 -7.67 5.21 5.36
C MET A 36 -7.03 5.71 4.05
N ALA A 37 -6.17 4.90 3.41
CA ALA A 37 -5.62 5.23 2.11
C ALA A 37 -6.70 5.45 1.02
N PHE A 38 -7.88 4.83 1.14
CA PHE A 38 -8.99 5.11 0.22
C PHE A 38 -9.51 6.55 0.29
N CYS A 39 -9.29 7.26 1.40
CA CYS A 39 -9.64 8.68 1.51
C CYS A 39 -8.81 9.60 0.60
N ILE A 40 -7.73 9.09 -0.02
CA ILE A 40 -6.97 9.83 -1.03
C ILE A 40 -7.79 10.01 -2.32
N GLY A 41 -8.65 9.05 -2.65
CA GLY A 41 -9.41 9.04 -3.90
C GLY A 41 -8.60 8.60 -5.12
N ALA A 42 -9.23 8.68 -6.30
CA ALA A 42 -8.61 8.32 -7.57
C ALA A 42 -7.39 9.21 -7.88
N LEU A 43 -6.38 8.62 -8.50
CA LEU A 43 -5.11 9.24 -8.81
C LEU A 43 -4.77 8.99 -10.29
N GLU A 44 -4.21 10.01 -10.93
CA GLU A 44 -3.68 9.84 -12.28
C GLU A 44 -2.32 9.14 -12.21
N PRO A 45 -2.13 7.98 -12.89
CA PRO A 45 -0.83 7.34 -12.97
C PRO A 45 0.13 8.16 -13.84
N GLU A 46 1.42 8.10 -13.52
CA GLU A 46 2.45 8.51 -14.47
C GLU A 46 2.61 7.49 -15.62
N ALA A 47 3.38 7.86 -16.64
CA ALA A 47 3.64 6.99 -17.79
C ALA A 47 4.29 5.67 -17.36
N SER A 48 3.79 4.56 -17.91
CA SER A 48 4.37 3.24 -17.67
C SER A 48 5.68 3.08 -18.44
N GLU A 49 6.69 2.50 -17.79
CA GLU A 49 7.99 2.13 -18.37
C GLU A 49 8.07 0.63 -18.68
N PHE A 50 7.35 -0.20 -17.91
CA PHE A 50 7.40 -1.65 -17.98
C PHE A 50 6.02 -2.26 -18.22
N PRO A 51 5.90 -3.33 -19.02
CA PRO A 51 4.67 -4.10 -19.10
C PRO A 51 4.24 -4.62 -17.73
N VAL A 52 5.18 -5.21 -16.98
CA VAL A 52 4.93 -5.75 -15.63
C VAL A 52 5.98 -5.20 -14.66
N LEU A 53 5.54 -4.79 -13.48
CA LEU A 53 6.39 -4.42 -12.35
C LEU A 53 6.03 -5.27 -11.12
N ALA A 54 7.01 -5.92 -10.51
CA ALA A 54 6.81 -6.70 -9.30
C ALA A 54 7.23 -5.90 -8.06
N MET A 55 6.28 -5.56 -7.20
CA MET A 55 6.47 -4.85 -5.93
C MET A 55 6.37 -5.86 -4.78
N LEU A 56 7.46 -6.59 -4.53
CA LEU A 56 7.49 -7.74 -3.62
C LEU A 56 8.36 -7.46 -2.38
N ARG A 57 7.97 -8.01 -1.23
CA ARG A 57 8.78 -7.90 0.00
C ARG A 57 10.11 -8.62 -0.16
N ALA A 58 11.17 -8.05 0.39
CA ALA A 58 12.47 -8.71 0.51
C ALA A 58 12.69 -9.40 1.88
N ASP A 59 11.76 -9.23 2.84
CA ASP A 59 11.91 -9.69 4.22
C ASP A 59 11.20 -11.02 4.52
N LEU A 60 11.20 -11.44 5.78
CA LEU A 60 10.63 -12.72 6.25
C LEU A 60 9.11 -12.84 6.09
N GLU A 61 8.40 -11.75 5.74
CA GLU A 61 6.98 -11.79 5.41
C GLU A 61 6.71 -12.05 3.92
N LYS A 62 7.74 -12.38 3.13
CA LYS A 62 7.62 -12.71 1.70
C LYS A 62 6.58 -13.81 1.45
N ALA A 63 5.84 -13.67 0.36
CA ALA A 63 4.98 -14.73 -0.15
C ALA A 63 5.81 -15.81 -0.87
N GLY A 64 5.94 -16.99 -0.26
CA GLY A 64 6.57 -18.17 -0.86
C GLY A 64 8.11 -18.12 -1.00
N ASP A 65 8.67 -19.24 -1.48
CA ASP A 65 10.10 -19.42 -1.79
C ASP A 65 10.39 -19.40 -3.30
N ALA A 66 9.50 -18.83 -4.10
CA ALA A 66 9.63 -18.82 -5.56
C ALA A 66 10.97 -18.21 -6.00
N ASP A 67 11.63 -18.90 -6.94
CA ASP A 67 12.90 -18.48 -7.50
C ASP A 67 12.71 -17.23 -8.38
N ARG A 68 13.07 -16.08 -7.83
CA ARG A 68 12.99 -14.79 -8.52
C ARG A 68 13.91 -14.72 -9.75
N SER A 69 14.94 -15.57 -9.82
CA SER A 69 15.87 -15.58 -10.95
C SER A 69 15.22 -16.04 -12.27
N ALA A 70 14.12 -16.80 -12.18
CA ALA A 70 13.32 -17.22 -13.34
C ALA A 70 12.65 -16.04 -14.09
N TYR A 71 12.63 -14.85 -13.49
CA TYR A 71 11.92 -13.66 -13.99
C TYR A 71 12.86 -12.46 -14.15
N ALA A 72 14.06 -12.69 -14.69
CA ALA A 72 15.09 -11.67 -14.85
C ALA A 72 14.66 -10.47 -15.74
N ASP A 73 13.64 -10.65 -16.58
CA ASP A 73 13.07 -9.61 -17.44
C ASP A 73 12.10 -8.66 -16.71
N ILE A 74 11.66 -9.01 -15.49
CA ILE A 74 10.70 -8.24 -14.72
C ILE A 74 11.43 -7.47 -13.61
N PRO A 75 11.36 -6.12 -13.60
CA PRO A 75 11.87 -5.34 -12.49
C PRO A 75 11.17 -5.75 -11.18
N MET A 76 11.96 -6.20 -10.20
CA MET A 76 11.48 -6.52 -8.86
C MET A 76 12.00 -5.49 -7.88
N GLU A 77 11.10 -4.77 -7.25
CA GLU A 77 11.42 -3.68 -6.34
C GLU A 77 10.71 -3.84 -5.00
N ASP A 78 11.31 -3.29 -3.95
CA ASP A 78 10.65 -3.12 -2.66
C ASP A 78 10.43 -1.63 -2.37
N TRP A 79 9.27 -1.30 -1.81
CA TRP A 79 8.85 0.05 -1.45
C TRP A 79 9.73 0.67 -0.35
N ILE A 80 10.32 -0.13 0.53
CA ILE A 80 11.01 0.35 1.74
C ILE A 80 12.29 1.14 1.47
N THR A 81 12.87 1.00 0.28
CA THR A 81 14.14 1.64 -0.07
C THR A 81 13.91 3.14 -0.32
N GLU A 82 14.38 4.00 0.59
CA GLU A 82 14.22 5.47 0.47
C GLU A 82 15.56 6.22 0.42
N SER A 83 15.60 7.29 -0.38
CA SER A 83 16.73 8.23 -0.38
C SER A 83 16.63 9.18 0.82
N ALA A 84 17.52 9.02 1.80
CA ALA A 84 17.58 9.91 2.96
C ALA A 84 17.75 11.39 2.57
N ARG A 85 18.46 11.68 1.46
CA ARG A 85 18.65 13.04 0.93
C ARG A 85 17.32 13.66 0.50
N GLN A 86 16.52 12.94 -0.29
CA GLN A 86 15.22 13.44 -0.76
C GLN A 86 14.26 13.73 0.41
N VAL A 87 14.24 12.85 1.42
CA VAL A 87 13.43 13.06 2.62
C VAL A 87 13.90 14.29 3.41
N ARG A 88 15.21 14.50 3.54
CA ARG A 88 15.76 15.70 4.21
C ARG A 88 15.38 16.98 3.46
N ILE A 89 15.46 16.98 2.14
CA ILE A 89 15.06 18.13 1.29
C ILE A 89 13.57 18.43 1.50
N ALA A 90 12.69 17.43 1.42
CA ALA A 90 11.26 17.60 1.63
C ALA A 90 10.95 18.18 3.02
N LYS A 91 11.61 17.66 4.07
CA LYS A 91 11.47 18.21 5.44
C LYS A 91 11.94 19.65 5.54
N ALA A 92 13.03 20.04 4.87
CA ALA A 92 13.52 21.41 4.86
C ALA A 92 12.52 22.37 4.19
N ILE A 93 11.93 21.98 3.06
CA ILE A 93 10.89 22.76 2.38
C ILE A 93 9.66 22.94 3.28
N GLY A 94 9.16 21.85 3.88
CA GLY A 94 8.01 21.93 4.80
C GLY A 94 8.29 22.76 6.06
N ALA A 95 9.55 22.80 6.52
CA ALA A 95 9.94 23.68 7.62
C ALA A 95 9.89 25.15 7.21
N ALA A 96 10.46 25.49 6.06
CA ALA A 96 10.54 26.86 5.56
C ALA A 96 9.14 27.45 5.30
N SER A 97 8.21 26.66 4.76
CA SER A 97 6.82 27.12 4.56
C SER A 97 6.10 27.47 5.86
N ALA A 98 6.48 26.83 6.98
CA ALA A 98 5.88 27.11 8.29
C ALA A 98 6.51 28.31 9.00
N LEU A 99 7.77 28.65 8.70
CA LEU A 99 8.41 29.88 9.19
C LEU A 99 7.72 31.13 8.64
N LEU A 100 7.18 31.07 7.41
CA LEU A 100 6.33 32.13 6.85
C LEU A 100 5.02 32.32 7.62
N ALA A 101 4.57 31.30 8.36
CA ALA A 101 3.33 31.31 9.16
C ALA A 101 3.54 31.62 10.66
N LEU A 102 4.79 31.84 11.11
CA LEU A 102 5.17 32.25 12.47
C LEU A 102 4.60 31.39 13.64
N LYS A 103 4.33 30.09 13.45
CA LYS A 103 3.81 29.19 14.50
C LYS A 103 4.72 27.97 14.74
N PRO A 104 5.45 27.89 15.87
CA PRO A 104 6.42 26.81 16.12
C PRO A 104 5.85 25.38 16.09
N ALA A 105 4.63 25.18 16.61
CA ALA A 105 3.95 23.88 16.58
C ALA A 105 3.61 23.43 15.14
N GLU A 106 3.34 24.40 14.26
CA GLU A 106 3.04 24.16 12.86
C GLU A 106 4.28 23.70 12.09
N VAL A 107 5.47 24.16 12.45
CA VAL A 107 6.74 23.75 11.81
C VAL A 107 6.96 22.24 11.89
N ARG A 108 6.70 21.61 13.06
CA ARG A 108 6.88 20.17 13.22
C ARG A 108 5.86 19.39 12.41
N LEU A 109 4.60 19.81 12.41
CA LEU A 109 3.54 19.20 11.63
C LEU A 109 3.85 19.27 10.13
N ARG A 110 4.18 20.46 9.60
CA ARG A 110 4.50 20.65 8.17
C ARG A 110 5.73 19.86 7.72
N LYS A 111 6.74 19.68 8.59
CA LYS A 111 7.88 18.78 8.32
C LYS A 111 7.43 17.33 8.15
N LEU A 112 6.55 16.84 9.02
CA LEU A 112 6.02 15.48 8.97
C LEU A 112 5.13 15.30 7.74
N ASP A 113 4.24 16.26 7.48
CA ASP A 113 3.37 16.26 6.29
C ASP A 113 4.20 16.25 5.01
N ALA A 114 5.21 17.11 4.89
CA ALA A 114 6.07 17.15 3.71
C ALA A 114 6.82 15.83 3.50
N ALA A 115 7.29 15.18 4.57
CA ALA A 115 7.91 13.86 4.49
C ALA A 115 6.89 12.78 4.05
N ALA A 116 5.67 12.81 4.58
CA ALA A 116 4.61 11.88 4.21
C ALA A 116 4.21 12.04 2.75
N HIS A 117 3.98 13.26 2.28
CA HIS A 117 3.66 13.56 0.88
C HIS A 117 4.79 13.15 -0.07
N ASN A 118 6.05 13.40 0.31
CA ASN A 118 7.19 12.99 -0.51
C ASN A 118 7.27 11.45 -0.66
N ARG A 119 7.07 10.72 0.44
CA ARG A 119 7.05 9.24 0.42
C ARG A 119 5.88 8.70 -0.37
N PHE A 120 4.70 9.28 -0.18
CA PHE A 120 3.51 8.90 -0.93
C PHE A 120 3.71 9.10 -2.43
N ARG A 121 4.11 10.32 -2.85
CA ARG A 121 4.39 10.63 -4.25
C ARG A 121 5.48 9.73 -4.84
N ARG A 122 6.55 9.45 -4.09
CA ARG A 122 7.59 8.50 -4.52
C ARG A 122 7.00 7.11 -4.81
N GLY A 123 6.16 6.61 -3.89
CA GLY A 123 5.51 5.31 -4.06
C GLY A 123 4.59 5.26 -5.28
N ILE A 124 3.75 6.30 -5.47
CA ILE A 124 2.88 6.40 -6.66
C ILE A 124 3.69 6.43 -7.95
N ARG A 125 4.79 7.20 -8.01
CA ARG A 125 5.71 7.20 -9.16
C ARG A 125 6.28 5.82 -9.43
N GLN A 126 6.71 5.14 -8.39
CA GLN A 126 7.31 3.82 -8.50
C GLN A 126 6.31 2.80 -9.08
N ILE A 127 5.10 2.73 -8.54
CA ILE A 127 4.06 1.81 -9.05
C ILE A 127 3.62 2.19 -10.46
N SER A 128 3.50 3.49 -10.76
CA SER A 128 3.00 3.97 -12.07
C SER A 128 3.82 3.46 -13.26
N ARG A 129 5.10 3.10 -13.03
CA ARG A 129 6.01 2.55 -14.03
C ARG A 129 5.56 1.20 -14.56
N GLY A 130 4.75 0.43 -13.83
CA GLY A 130 4.17 -0.82 -14.33
C GLY A 130 2.81 -0.59 -15.00
N ARG A 131 2.61 -1.17 -16.18
CA ARG A 131 1.28 -1.23 -16.80
C ARG A 131 0.37 -2.24 -16.09
N ALA A 132 0.93 -3.36 -15.65
CA ALA A 132 0.35 -4.25 -14.66
C ALA A 132 1.32 -4.49 -13.50
N ILE A 133 0.80 -4.76 -12.30
CA ILE A 133 1.59 -4.92 -11.08
C ILE A 133 1.46 -6.32 -10.50
N VAL A 134 2.51 -6.87 -9.90
CA VAL A 134 2.45 -8.05 -9.03
C VAL A 134 2.90 -7.65 -7.63
N THR A 135 2.16 -7.98 -6.59
CA THR A 135 2.53 -7.54 -5.23
C THR A 135 2.08 -8.48 -4.12
N ASP A 136 2.84 -8.49 -3.02
CA ASP A 136 2.51 -9.09 -1.72
C ASP A 136 2.38 -8.00 -0.62
N ARG A 137 2.17 -6.73 -1.02
CA ARG A 137 2.01 -5.58 -0.11
C ARG A 137 0.60 -4.99 -0.22
N LEU A 138 -0.10 -4.94 0.91
CA LEU A 138 -1.45 -4.35 1.01
C LEU A 138 -1.55 -2.92 0.45
N HIS A 139 -0.59 -2.06 0.75
CA HIS A 139 -0.63 -0.67 0.25
C HIS A 139 -0.30 -0.55 -1.24
N VAL A 140 0.44 -1.51 -1.83
CA VAL A 140 0.59 -1.55 -3.28
C VAL A 140 -0.74 -1.94 -3.93
N HIS A 141 -1.44 -2.94 -3.37
CA HIS A 141 -2.80 -3.30 -3.79
C HIS A 141 -3.73 -2.09 -3.77
N ILE A 142 -3.84 -1.40 -2.62
CA ILE A 142 -4.70 -0.21 -2.50
C ILE A 142 -4.26 0.87 -3.49
N CYS A 143 -2.97 1.23 -3.55
CA CYS A 143 -2.52 2.28 -4.45
C CYS A 143 -2.74 1.91 -5.93
N SER A 144 -2.60 0.64 -6.30
CA SER A 144 -2.87 0.16 -7.67
C SER A 144 -4.34 0.33 -8.05
N LEU A 145 -5.27 0.11 -7.11
CA LEU A 145 -6.69 0.46 -7.28
C LEU A 145 -6.87 1.97 -7.48
N LEU A 146 -6.22 2.80 -6.65
CA LEU A 146 -6.36 4.26 -6.74
C LEU A 146 -5.85 4.84 -8.08
N ILE A 147 -4.79 4.25 -8.65
CA ILE A 147 -4.23 4.67 -9.95
C ILE A 147 -4.82 3.92 -11.15
N GLY A 148 -5.81 3.04 -10.94
CA GLY A 148 -6.47 2.29 -12.00
C GLY A 148 -5.58 1.27 -12.73
N ARG A 149 -4.56 0.70 -12.07
CA ARG A 149 -3.66 -0.29 -12.68
C ARG A 149 -4.13 -1.72 -12.38
N PRO A 150 -4.21 -2.62 -13.39
CA PRO A 150 -4.46 -4.03 -13.14
C PRO A 150 -3.30 -4.63 -12.36
N HIS A 151 -3.60 -5.49 -11.38
CA HIS A 151 -2.59 -6.05 -10.51
C HIS A 151 -2.96 -7.43 -9.93
N ALA A 152 -1.95 -8.30 -9.86
CA ALA A 152 -2.02 -9.56 -9.16
C ALA A 152 -1.52 -9.42 -7.73
N VAL A 153 -2.23 -10.03 -6.80
CA VAL A 153 -1.96 -9.97 -5.36
C VAL A 153 -1.62 -11.36 -4.86
N LEU A 154 -0.43 -11.48 -4.30
CA LEU A 154 0.04 -12.64 -3.55
C LEU A 154 -0.33 -12.45 -2.10
N ASP A 155 -0.89 -13.49 -1.49
CA ASP A 155 -1.19 -13.42 -0.06
C ASP A 155 0.09 -13.60 0.77
N ASN A 156 0.16 -12.90 1.89
CA ASN A 156 1.27 -13.08 2.82
C ASN A 156 1.00 -14.23 3.79
N SER A 157 2.02 -14.61 4.55
CA SER A 157 1.96 -15.71 5.54
C SER A 157 0.84 -15.59 6.60
N TYR A 158 0.24 -14.41 6.76
CA TYR A 158 -0.82 -14.15 7.74
C TYR A 158 -2.22 -13.98 7.10
N GLY A 159 -2.32 -14.05 5.77
CA GLY A 159 -3.59 -13.87 5.07
C GLY A 159 -4.10 -12.43 5.01
N LYS A 160 -3.30 -11.44 5.40
CA LYS A 160 -3.78 -10.07 5.68
C LYS A 160 -4.40 -9.43 4.45
N ILE A 161 -3.83 -9.67 3.27
CA ILE A 161 -4.28 -9.01 2.05
C ILE A 161 -5.56 -9.66 1.56
N ARG A 162 -5.62 -11.00 1.58
CA ARG A 162 -6.85 -11.71 1.23
C ARG A 162 -8.03 -11.34 2.12
N ARG A 163 -7.81 -11.20 3.44
CA ARG A 163 -8.84 -10.75 4.40
C ARG A 163 -9.34 -9.36 4.09
N PHE A 164 -8.43 -8.42 3.84
CA PHE A 164 -8.79 -7.07 3.41
C PHE A 164 -9.56 -7.06 2.09
N MET A 165 -9.10 -7.84 1.10
CA MET A 165 -9.79 -7.97 -0.18
C MET A 165 -11.20 -8.53 0.02
N ALA A 166 -11.37 -9.58 0.82
CA ALA A 166 -12.68 -10.14 1.12
C ALA A 166 -13.64 -9.12 1.73
N ALA A 167 -13.15 -8.26 2.62
CA ALA A 167 -13.97 -7.24 3.28
C ALA A 167 -14.32 -6.03 2.39
N PHE A 168 -13.41 -5.59 1.50
CA PHE A 168 -13.55 -4.28 0.86
C PHE A 168 -13.29 -4.18 -0.64
N SER A 169 -12.42 -5.01 -1.21
CA SER A 169 -11.89 -4.77 -2.57
C SER A 169 -11.88 -5.99 -3.49
N GLY A 170 -12.44 -7.11 -3.03
CA GLY A 170 -12.37 -8.40 -3.72
C GLY A 170 -13.28 -8.52 -4.95
N GLY A 171 -14.13 -7.53 -5.20
CA GLY A 171 -14.99 -7.45 -6.39
C GLY A 171 -14.46 -6.51 -7.48
N SER A 172 -13.22 -6.03 -7.38
CA SER A 172 -12.62 -5.17 -8.40
C SER A 172 -12.05 -6.00 -9.56
N ASP A 173 -12.46 -5.67 -10.79
CA ASP A 173 -11.91 -6.28 -12.02
C ASP A 173 -10.43 -5.96 -12.24
N LEU A 174 -9.89 -4.97 -11.52
CA LEU A 174 -8.47 -4.60 -11.57
C LEU A 174 -7.59 -5.54 -10.75
N SER A 175 -8.14 -6.29 -9.80
CA SER A 175 -7.33 -7.08 -8.86
C SER A 175 -7.52 -8.58 -9.05
N TYR A 176 -6.43 -9.32 -9.16
CA TYR A 176 -6.43 -10.78 -9.24
C TYR A 176 -5.78 -11.40 -8.00
N LYS A 177 -6.39 -12.46 -7.45
CA LYS A 177 -5.86 -13.18 -6.29
C LYS A 177 -4.97 -14.32 -6.78
N ALA A 178 -3.66 -14.08 -6.81
CA ALA A 178 -2.69 -15.05 -7.29
C ALA A 178 -2.45 -16.16 -6.25
N THR A 179 -2.32 -17.39 -6.73
CA THR A 179 -2.03 -18.59 -5.93
C THR A 179 -0.53 -18.85 -5.78
N SER A 180 0.28 -18.34 -6.72
CA SER A 180 1.73 -18.39 -6.72
C SER A 180 2.31 -17.19 -7.46
N LEU A 181 3.63 -16.95 -7.32
CA LEU A 181 4.31 -15.90 -8.06
C LEU A 181 4.15 -16.08 -9.57
N ASP A 182 4.30 -17.31 -10.06
CA ASP A 182 4.17 -17.67 -11.47
C ASP A 182 2.77 -17.38 -12.02
N ASP A 183 1.74 -17.75 -11.26
CA ASP A 183 0.34 -17.45 -11.58
C ASP A 183 0.10 -15.94 -11.65
N GLY A 184 0.59 -15.20 -10.65
CA GLY A 184 0.49 -13.74 -10.62
C GLY A 184 1.19 -13.05 -11.78
N ILE A 185 2.39 -13.50 -12.14
CA ILE A 185 3.15 -12.98 -13.29
C ILE A 185 2.46 -13.34 -14.60
N GLY A 186 1.97 -14.57 -14.75
CA GLY A 186 1.25 -15.02 -15.93
C GLY A 186 0.01 -14.16 -16.19
N TRP A 187 -0.79 -13.93 -15.15
CA TRP A 187 -1.94 -13.04 -15.23
C TRP A 187 -1.55 -11.59 -15.54
N ALA A 188 -0.53 -11.05 -14.85
CA ALA A 188 -0.11 -9.66 -15.04
C ALA A 188 0.41 -9.40 -16.47
N ARG A 189 1.11 -10.35 -17.07
CA ARG A 189 1.54 -10.26 -18.49
C ARG A 189 0.35 -10.17 -19.44
N GLN A 190 -0.71 -10.95 -19.21
CA GLN A 190 -1.93 -10.90 -20.02
C GLN A 190 -2.64 -9.55 -19.85
N ALA A 191 -2.82 -9.10 -18.60
CA ALA A 191 -3.44 -7.81 -18.31
C ALA A 191 -2.67 -6.63 -18.93
N ALA A 192 -1.33 -6.67 -18.91
CA ALA A 192 -0.48 -5.65 -19.53
C ALA A 192 -0.57 -5.62 -21.06
N ALA A 193 -0.91 -6.74 -21.71
CA ALA A 193 -1.10 -6.79 -23.15
C ALA A 193 -2.45 -6.17 -23.57
N VAL A 194 -3.50 -6.34 -22.75
CA VAL A 194 -4.84 -5.76 -23.00
C VAL A 194 -4.86 -4.25 -22.77
N ALA A 195 -4.06 -3.75 -21.81
CA ALA A 195 -3.95 -2.33 -21.49
C ALA A 195 -2.98 -1.54 -22.39
N ALA A 196 -2.42 -2.16 -23.44
CA ALA A 196 -1.49 -1.56 -24.39
C ALA A 196 -2.23 -0.88 -25.55
#